data_AF-A0A817PZB0-F1
#
_entry.id   AF-A0A817PZB0-F1
#
_cell.length_a   1.000
_cell.length_b   1.000
_cell.length_c   1.000
_cell.angle_alpha   90.00
_cell.angle_beta   90.00
_cell.angle_gamma   90.00
#
_symmetry.space_group_name_H-M   'P 1'
#
loop_
_entity.id
_entity.type
_entity.pdbx_description
1 polymer ?
#
loop_
_entity_poly.entity_id
_entity_poly.type
_entity_poly.pdbx_seq_one_letter_code
_entity_poly.pdbx_strand_id
1 'polypeptide(L)'
;MPTLFIAAMYSYIYCRTKQSSNITLSNVAARNHKRDLEVLHNIMILLGTYVVGGTPTLLYFITRIQVFYQIGIAFMPLAVAIEKTVTILLNREIRTHIGYTAAALAHRTPNYRELAIKILKDSIERMLTIKVWGYIDYYWKNAPTFPDPVCFENIMYRGHLLQLLTHYESISGDFTYDIDGFYFIWDKYGDPITKIHYTTTYLAYVIYRQMNEESSAGVTCEPGWVYTICQNHPHLALRLYDIVRDGKTNFSRISSKWKDFLTKHALEDIPLYKND
;
A
#
# COMPACT_ATOMS: atom_id res chain seq x y z
N MET A 1 -28.87 17.61 1.14
CA MET A 1 -28.45 16.82 -0.04
C MET A 1 -27.01 16.35 0.14
N PRO A 2 -26.78 15.09 0.51
CA PRO A 2 -25.44 14.54 0.74
C PRO A 2 -24.51 14.74 -0.47
N THR A 3 -25.07 14.71 -1.68
CA THR A 3 -24.35 14.92 -2.95
C THR A 3 -23.74 16.31 -3.09
N LEU A 4 -24.46 17.37 -2.68
CA LEU A 4 -23.93 18.75 -2.71
C LEU A 4 -22.81 18.95 -1.69
N PHE A 5 -22.93 18.32 -0.52
CA PHE A 5 -21.88 18.36 0.51
C PHE A 5 -20.63 17.60 0.07
N ILE A 6 -20.80 16.40 -0.51
CA ILE A 6 -19.72 15.61 -1.10
C ILE A 6 -19.04 16.39 -2.24
N ALA A 7 -19.81 16.95 -3.18
CA ALA A 7 -19.28 17.75 -4.28
C ALA A 7 -18.49 18.96 -3.76
N ALA A 8 -19.02 19.70 -2.78
CA ALA A 8 -18.34 20.84 -2.18
C ALA A 8 -17.03 20.43 -1.46
N MET A 9 -17.06 19.35 -0.69
CA MET A 9 -15.90 18.81 0.01
C MET A 9 -14.81 18.37 -0.98
N TYR A 10 -15.18 17.67 -2.05
CA TYR A 10 -14.23 17.24 -3.08
C TYR A 10 -13.71 18.41 -3.93
N SER A 11 -14.54 19.40 -4.28
CA SER A 11 -14.08 20.64 -4.92
C SER A 11 -13.11 21.40 -4.04
N TYR A 12 -13.34 21.44 -2.73
CA TYR A 12 -12.42 22.04 -1.76
C TYR A 12 -11.08 21.29 -1.72
N ILE A 13 -11.10 19.96 -1.62
CA ILE A 13 -9.89 19.13 -1.64
C ILE A 13 -9.12 19.32 -2.96
N TYR A 14 -9.82 19.33 -4.10
CA TYR A 14 -9.22 19.54 -5.42
C TYR A 14 -8.56 20.91 -5.53
N CYS A 15 -9.27 21.99 -5.15
CA CYS A 15 -8.72 23.34 -5.14
C CYS A 15 -7.49 23.45 -4.23
N ARG A 16 -7.54 22.85 -3.04
CA ARG A 16 -6.41 22.83 -2.10
C ARG A 16 -5.20 22.06 -2.65
N THR A 17 -5.44 20.92 -3.28
CA THR A 17 -4.38 20.09 -3.89
C THR A 17 -3.73 20.81 -5.06
N LYS A 18 -4.54 21.47 -5.90
CA LYS A 18 -4.07 22.32 -7.01
C LYS A 18 -3.28 23.54 -6.51
N GLN A 19 -3.72 24.16 -5.42
CA GLN A 19 -3.01 25.27 -4.80
C GLN A 19 -1.65 24.83 -4.22
N SER A 20 -1.59 23.67 -3.55
CA SER A 20 -0.34 23.08 -3.06
C SER A 20 0.61 22.69 -4.20
N SER A 21 0.07 22.23 -5.34
CA SER A 21 0.85 21.94 -6.56
C SER A 21 1.46 23.19 -7.18
N ASN A 22 0.78 24.34 -7.13
CA ASN A 22 1.27 25.59 -7.72
C ASN A 22 2.45 26.20 -6.93
N ILE A 23 2.61 25.84 -5.66
CA ILE A 23 3.72 26.31 -4.81
C ILE A 23 5.05 25.60 -5.15
N THR A 24 5.02 24.47 -5.87
CA THR A 24 6.22 23.68 -6.20
C THR A 24 6.45 23.68 -7.72
N LEU A 25 7.28 24.59 -8.24
CA LEU A 25 7.45 24.80 -9.69
C LEU A 25 8.82 24.31 -10.20
N SER A 26 8.81 23.21 -10.95
CA SER A 26 9.48 22.98 -12.25
C SER A 26 9.49 21.47 -12.59
N ASN A 27 9.19 21.10 -13.83
CA ASN A 27 9.04 19.73 -14.38
C ASN A 27 7.88 18.85 -13.86
N VAL A 28 7.27 19.17 -12.71
CA VAL A 28 6.14 18.41 -12.13
C VAL A 28 4.79 18.67 -12.84
N ALA A 29 4.65 19.82 -13.52
CA ALA A 29 3.36 20.31 -14.06
C ALA A 29 2.69 19.40 -15.11
N ALA A 30 3.46 18.82 -16.05
CA ALA A 30 2.90 17.94 -17.08
C ALA A 30 2.47 16.55 -16.52
N ARG A 31 3.08 16.13 -15.40
CA ARG A 31 2.83 14.81 -14.78
C ARG A 31 1.77 14.87 -13.68
N ASN A 32 1.64 16.01 -12.99
CA ASN A 32 0.50 16.27 -12.10
C ASN A 32 -0.83 16.17 -12.86
N HIS A 33 -0.89 16.58 -14.13
CA HIS A 33 -2.09 16.39 -14.95
C HIS A 33 -2.54 14.92 -15.04
N LYS A 34 -1.62 13.94 -15.06
CA LYS A 34 -1.96 12.52 -15.12
C LYS A 34 -2.45 11.97 -13.78
N ARG A 35 -1.81 12.39 -12.68
CA ARG A 35 -2.26 12.05 -11.31
C ARG A 35 -3.60 12.71 -10.98
N ASP A 36 -3.76 13.96 -11.37
CA ASP A 36 -5.00 14.73 -11.21
C ASP A 36 -6.10 14.12 -12.07
N LEU A 37 -5.78 13.57 -13.25
CA LEU A 37 -6.71 12.77 -14.07
C LEU A 37 -7.12 11.47 -13.38
N GLU A 38 -6.22 10.75 -12.73
CA GLU A 38 -6.55 9.50 -12.01
C GLU A 38 -7.41 9.79 -10.76
N VAL A 39 -7.07 10.85 -10.03
CA VAL A 39 -7.87 11.35 -8.89
C VAL A 39 -9.25 11.83 -9.38
N LEU A 40 -9.31 12.61 -10.47
CA LEU A 40 -10.55 13.05 -11.10
C LEU A 40 -11.36 11.85 -11.59
N HIS A 41 -10.74 10.85 -12.21
CA HIS A 41 -11.41 9.65 -12.68
C HIS A 41 -12.03 8.88 -11.52
N ASN A 42 -11.30 8.71 -10.41
CA ASN A 42 -11.84 8.08 -9.20
C ASN A 42 -12.97 8.89 -8.57
N ILE A 43 -12.86 10.23 -8.55
CA ILE A 43 -13.93 11.13 -8.08
C ILE A 43 -15.16 11.02 -8.99
N MET A 44 -14.97 10.97 -10.31
CA MET A 44 -16.06 10.84 -11.28
C MET A 44 -16.76 9.49 -11.18
N ILE A 45 -16.02 8.40 -10.91
CA ILE A 45 -16.60 7.08 -10.63
C ILE A 45 -17.43 7.11 -9.34
N LEU A 46 -16.91 7.73 -8.27
CA LEU A 46 -17.64 7.90 -7.00
C LEU A 46 -18.88 8.77 -7.17
N LEU A 47 -18.76 9.92 -7.82
CA LEU A 47 -19.88 10.84 -8.02
C LEU A 47 -20.93 10.22 -8.95
N GLY A 48 -20.50 9.53 -10.00
CA GLY A 48 -21.35 8.77 -10.91
C GLY A 48 -22.12 7.66 -10.21
N THR A 49 -21.47 6.86 -9.37
CA THR A 49 -22.14 5.79 -8.60
C THR A 49 -23.18 6.34 -7.62
N TYR A 50 -22.91 7.46 -6.94
CA TYR A 50 -23.89 8.10 -6.05
C TYR A 50 -25.06 8.74 -6.80
N VAL A 51 -24.81 9.39 -7.94
CA VAL A 51 -25.87 9.98 -8.76
C VAL A 51 -26.74 8.88 -9.34
N VAL A 52 -26.16 7.87 -9.98
CA VAL A 52 -26.89 6.74 -10.57
C VAL A 52 -27.63 5.93 -9.50
N GLY A 53 -26.98 5.63 -8.36
CA GLY A 53 -27.61 4.91 -7.24
C GLY A 53 -28.75 5.69 -6.58
N GLY A 54 -28.65 7.01 -6.51
CA GLY A 54 -29.69 7.88 -5.94
C GLY A 54 -30.83 8.28 -6.89
N THR A 55 -30.68 8.03 -8.20
CA THR A 55 -31.62 8.52 -9.23
C THR A 55 -33.01 7.86 -9.14
N PRO A 56 -33.15 6.53 -8.91
CA PRO A 56 -34.46 5.90 -8.76
C PRO A 56 -35.24 6.44 -7.55
N THR A 57 -34.55 6.69 -6.43
CA THR A 57 -35.16 7.26 -5.23
C THR A 57 -35.65 8.69 -5.47
N LEU A 58 -34.87 9.49 -6.20
CA LEU A 58 -35.26 10.86 -6.56
C LEU A 58 -36.48 10.88 -7.51
N LEU A 59 -36.48 9.98 -8.50
CA LEU A 59 -37.60 9.80 -9.42
C LEU A 59 -38.88 9.37 -8.69
N TYR A 60 -38.78 8.52 -7.67
CA TYR A 60 -39.92 8.17 -6.83
C TYR A 60 -40.51 9.39 -6.10
N PHE A 61 -39.67 10.25 -5.53
CA PHE A 61 -40.15 11.46 -4.83
C PHE A 61 -40.90 12.43 -5.77
N ILE A 62 -40.49 12.53 -7.03
CA ILE A 62 -41.10 13.42 -8.03
C ILE A 62 -42.35 12.80 -8.65
N THR A 63 -42.27 11.53 -9.08
CA THR A 63 -43.33 10.89 -9.87
C THR A 63 -44.35 10.14 -9.03
N ARG A 64 -44.04 9.84 -7.77
CA ARG A 64 -44.82 8.95 -6.87
C ARG A 64 -45.06 7.53 -7.40
N ILE A 65 -44.35 7.12 -8.45
CA ILE A 65 -44.50 5.79 -9.06
C ILE A 65 -43.72 4.74 -8.24
N GLN A 66 -44.45 3.77 -7.69
CA GLN A 66 -43.92 2.78 -6.73
C GLN A 66 -42.85 1.83 -7.31
N VAL A 67 -42.81 1.65 -8.63
CA VAL A 67 -41.78 0.88 -9.33
C VAL A 67 -40.37 1.47 -9.09
N PHE A 68 -40.23 2.80 -9.09
CA PHE A 68 -38.94 3.44 -8.85
C PHE A 68 -38.43 3.28 -7.41
N TYR A 69 -39.34 3.16 -6.44
CA TYR A 69 -38.98 2.89 -5.05
C TYR A 69 -38.37 1.49 -4.89
N GLN A 70 -38.98 0.48 -5.50
CA GLN A 70 -38.49 -0.91 -5.46
C GLN A 70 -37.14 -1.05 -6.17
N ILE A 71 -36.96 -0.39 -7.32
CA ILE A 71 -35.67 -0.35 -8.01
C ILE A 71 -34.61 0.33 -7.13
N GLY A 72 -34.94 1.46 -6.50
CA GLY A 72 -34.02 2.19 -5.63
C GLY A 72 -33.50 1.39 -4.43
N ILE A 73 -34.36 0.56 -3.82
CA ILE A 73 -33.97 -0.32 -2.69
C ILE A 73 -32.87 -1.31 -3.09
N ALA A 74 -32.92 -1.86 -4.31
CA ALA A 74 -31.91 -2.82 -4.79
C ALA A 74 -30.67 -2.14 -5.38
N PHE A 75 -30.85 -0.99 -6.05
CA PHE A 75 -29.77 -0.30 -6.75
C PHE A 75 -28.79 0.38 -5.79
N MET A 76 -29.27 0.94 -4.69
CA MET A 76 -28.41 1.68 -3.74
C MET A 76 -27.36 0.77 -3.05
N PRO A 77 -27.72 -0.41 -2.48
CA PRO A 77 -26.74 -1.35 -1.93
C PRO A 77 -25.77 -1.87 -2.98
N LEU A 78 -26.26 -2.14 -4.20
CA LEU A 78 -25.42 -2.62 -5.30
C LEU A 78 -24.37 -1.57 -5.71
N ALA A 79 -24.77 -0.31 -5.85
CA ALA A 79 -23.86 0.79 -6.17
C ALA A 79 -22.78 0.98 -5.10
N VAL A 80 -23.15 0.89 -3.82
CA VAL A 80 -22.20 0.94 -2.70
C VAL A 80 -21.27 -0.27 -2.69
N ALA A 81 -21.77 -1.48 -2.97
CA ALA A 81 -20.93 -2.68 -3.07
C ALA A 81 -19.92 -2.58 -4.22
N ILE A 82 -20.33 -2.04 -5.37
CA ILE A 82 -19.43 -1.78 -6.50
C ILE A 82 -18.38 -0.73 -6.12
N GLU A 83 -18.77 0.38 -5.49
CA GLU A 83 -17.84 1.41 -4.99
C GLU A 83 -16.77 0.81 -4.08
N LYS A 84 -17.18 0.01 -3.10
CA LYS A 84 -16.25 -0.64 -2.16
C LYS A 84 -15.34 -1.64 -2.86
N THR A 85 -15.89 -2.42 -3.79
CA THR A 85 -15.09 -3.38 -4.58
C THR A 85 -14.05 -2.66 -5.43
N VAL A 86 -14.43 -1.58 -6.11
CA VAL A 86 -13.54 -0.76 -6.94
C VAL A 86 -12.46 -0.10 -6.09
N THR A 87 -12.82 0.44 -4.92
CA THR A 87 -11.86 1.05 -3.98
C THR A 87 -10.86 0.04 -3.43
N ILE A 88 -11.32 -1.17 -3.08
CA ILE A 88 -10.47 -2.29 -2.64
C ILE A 88 -9.52 -2.73 -3.76
N LEU A 89 -10.01 -2.80 -5.00
CA LEU A 89 -9.21 -3.18 -6.15
C LEU A 89 -8.15 -2.13 -6.50
N LEU A 90 -8.46 -0.84 -6.34
CA LEU A 90 -7.55 0.27 -6.65
C LEU A 90 -6.47 0.45 -5.58
N ASN A 91 -6.81 0.34 -4.29
CA ASN A 91 -5.89 0.74 -3.24
C ASN A 91 -4.82 -0.33 -2.91
N ARG A 92 -3.55 0.07 -3.00
CA ARG A 92 -2.39 -0.77 -2.72
C ARG A 92 -2.31 -1.22 -1.26
N GLU A 93 -2.64 -0.36 -0.32
CA GLU A 93 -2.57 -0.68 1.11
C GLU A 93 -3.61 -1.73 1.51
N ILE A 94 -4.82 -1.65 0.93
CA ILE A 94 -5.87 -2.64 1.21
C ILE A 94 -5.42 -4.05 0.78
N ARG A 95 -4.69 -4.16 -0.35
CA ARG A 95 -4.19 -5.46 -0.83
C ARG A 95 -3.16 -6.10 0.10
N THR A 96 -2.24 -5.31 0.66
CA THR A 96 -1.25 -5.84 1.61
C THR A 96 -1.93 -6.25 2.92
N HIS A 97 -2.91 -5.49 3.40
CA HIS A 97 -3.71 -5.86 4.57
C HIS A 97 -4.57 -7.12 4.37
N ILE A 98 -5.10 -7.34 3.16
CA ILE A 98 -5.79 -8.60 2.82
C ILE A 98 -4.84 -9.79 2.98
N GLY A 99 -3.58 -9.66 2.53
CA GLY A 99 -2.56 -10.69 2.71
C GLY A 99 -2.31 -11.00 4.19
N TYR A 100 -2.16 -9.99 5.05
CA TYR A 100 -1.96 -10.20 6.49
C TYR A 100 -3.15 -10.83 7.18
N THR A 101 -4.36 -10.43 6.78
CA THR A 101 -5.60 -11.00 7.30
C THR A 101 -5.74 -12.46 6.89
N ALA A 102 -5.41 -12.80 5.64
CA ALA A 102 -5.37 -14.17 5.16
C ALA A 102 -4.34 -15.01 5.93
N ALA A 103 -3.16 -14.45 6.20
CA ALA A 103 -2.12 -15.10 7.00
C ALA A 103 -2.59 -15.40 8.43
N ALA A 104 -3.24 -14.44 9.08
CA ALA A 104 -3.82 -14.62 10.41
C ALA A 104 -4.95 -15.66 10.41
N LEU A 105 -5.79 -15.66 9.38
CA LEU A 105 -6.86 -16.63 9.22
C LEU A 105 -6.31 -18.06 9.06
N ALA A 106 -5.27 -18.25 8.26
CA ALA A 106 -4.63 -19.55 8.06
C ALA A 106 -4.17 -20.21 9.37
N HIS A 107 -3.69 -19.41 10.33
CA HIS A 107 -3.27 -19.88 11.64
C HIS A 107 -4.46 -20.27 12.54
N ARG A 108 -5.64 -19.67 12.33
CA ARG A 108 -6.84 -19.94 13.12
C ARG A 108 -7.72 -21.04 12.51
N THR A 109 -7.69 -21.20 11.20
CA THR A 109 -8.54 -22.15 10.47
C THR A 109 -7.71 -22.97 9.47
N PRO A 110 -7.06 -24.06 9.94
CA PRO A 110 -6.18 -24.89 9.11
C PRO A 110 -6.85 -25.41 7.83
N ASN A 111 -8.16 -25.65 7.86
CA ASN A 111 -8.94 -26.13 6.73
C ASN A 111 -8.98 -25.15 5.54
N TYR A 112 -8.68 -23.87 5.75
CA TYR A 112 -8.65 -22.83 4.70
C TYR A 112 -7.23 -22.35 4.38
N ARG A 113 -6.20 -23.08 4.83
CA ARG A 113 -4.79 -22.71 4.62
C ARG A 113 -4.45 -22.50 3.14
N GLU A 114 -4.89 -23.40 2.26
CA GLU A 114 -4.61 -23.31 0.82
C GLU A 114 -5.20 -22.05 0.18
N LEU A 115 -6.39 -21.64 0.62
CA LEU A 115 -7.00 -20.39 0.16
C LEU A 115 -6.15 -19.19 0.59
N ALA A 116 -5.67 -19.17 1.84
CA ALA A 116 -4.81 -18.11 2.33
C ALA A 116 -3.47 -18.04 1.60
N ILE A 117 -2.85 -19.19 1.32
CA ILE A 117 -1.62 -19.29 0.51
C ILE A 117 -1.85 -18.70 -0.87
N LYS A 118 -2.97 -19.04 -1.52
CA LYS A 118 -3.33 -18.47 -2.82
C LYS A 118 -3.51 -16.95 -2.75
N ILE A 119 -4.20 -16.44 -1.74
CA ILE A 119 -4.39 -14.99 -1.56
C ILE A 119 -3.04 -14.28 -1.36
N LEU A 120 -2.13 -14.85 -0.57
CA LEU A 120 -0.79 -14.32 -0.35
C LEU A 120 0.01 -14.28 -1.66
N LYS A 121 0.02 -15.40 -2.40
CA LYS A 121 0.69 -15.50 -3.71
C LYS A 121 0.15 -14.46 -4.70
N ASP A 122 -1.17 -14.40 -4.86
CA ASP A 122 -1.82 -13.42 -5.75
C ASP A 122 -1.52 -11.97 -5.33
N SER A 123 -1.35 -11.71 -4.03
CA SER A 123 -0.99 -10.39 -3.50
C SER A 123 0.47 -10.03 -3.79
N ILE A 124 1.40 -10.99 -3.63
CA ILE A 124 2.82 -10.82 -3.96
C ILE A 124 2.98 -10.55 -5.46
N GLU A 125 2.43 -11.40 -6.31
CA GLU A 125 2.52 -11.24 -7.77
C GLU A 125 2.00 -9.88 -8.22
N ARG A 126 0.89 -9.41 -7.65
CA ARG A 126 0.37 -8.06 -7.92
C ARG A 126 1.32 -6.97 -7.44
N MET A 127 1.91 -7.12 -6.26
CA MET A 127 2.88 -6.14 -5.74
C MET A 127 4.11 -5.99 -6.65
N LEU A 128 4.53 -7.06 -7.32
CA LEU A 128 5.66 -7.05 -8.26
C LEU A 128 5.34 -6.36 -9.60
N THR A 129 4.07 -6.10 -9.91
CA THR A 129 3.70 -5.44 -11.17
C THR A 129 4.05 -3.96 -11.18
N ILE A 130 4.55 -3.47 -12.33
CA ILE A 130 4.91 -2.06 -12.54
C ILE A 130 3.79 -1.06 -12.21
N LYS A 131 2.52 -1.49 -12.28
CA LYS A 131 1.36 -0.66 -11.90
C LYS A 131 1.37 -0.28 -10.41
N VAL A 132 2.01 -1.08 -9.56
CA VAL A 132 2.00 -0.89 -8.10
C VAL A 132 3.19 -0.05 -7.64
N TRP A 133 4.38 -0.28 -8.20
CA TRP A 133 5.62 0.38 -7.77
C TRP A 133 6.16 1.39 -8.78
N GLY A 134 5.58 1.47 -9.97
CA GLY A 134 6.03 2.36 -11.05
C GLY A 134 5.85 3.85 -10.77
N TYR A 135 5.43 4.24 -9.56
CA TYR A 135 5.51 5.62 -9.06
C TYR A 135 6.94 6.01 -8.65
N ILE A 136 7.89 5.08 -8.61
CA ILE A 136 9.26 5.37 -8.20
C ILE A 136 9.95 6.45 -9.05
N ASP A 137 9.55 6.63 -10.31
CA ASP A 137 10.07 7.72 -11.15
C ASP A 137 9.55 9.11 -10.74
N TYR A 138 8.60 9.17 -9.81
CA TYR A 138 8.18 10.42 -9.21
C TYR A 138 9.16 10.87 -8.13
N TYR A 139 9.60 9.95 -7.26
CA TYR A 139 10.45 10.28 -6.11
C TYR A 139 11.96 10.10 -6.38
N TRP A 140 12.34 9.08 -7.14
CA TRP A 140 13.73 8.59 -7.24
C TRP A 140 14.27 8.52 -8.67
N LYS A 141 13.67 9.23 -9.65
CA LYS A 141 14.15 9.20 -11.05
C LYS A 141 15.63 9.57 -11.22
N ASN A 142 16.13 10.47 -10.36
CA ASN A 142 17.51 10.94 -10.41
C ASN A 142 18.42 10.18 -9.42
N ALA A 143 17.90 9.17 -8.71
CA ALA A 143 18.69 8.37 -7.80
C ALA A 143 19.63 7.44 -8.59
N PRO A 144 20.87 7.19 -8.14
CA PRO A 144 21.79 6.26 -8.81
C PRO A 144 21.25 4.82 -8.92
N THR A 145 20.29 4.47 -8.06
CA THR A 145 19.68 3.14 -7.98
C THR A 145 18.45 2.99 -8.86
N PHE A 146 18.00 4.03 -9.58
CA PHE A 146 16.85 3.96 -10.47
C PHE A 146 17.11 2.96 -11.63
N PRO A 147 16.14 2.09 -12.00
CA PRO A 147 14.74 2.02 -11.58
C PRO A 147 14.43 0.95 -10.52
N ASP A 148 15.32 0.73 -9.55
CA ASP A 148 15.09 -0.26 -8.47
C ASP A 148 14.11 0.27 -7.40
N PRO A 149 12.94 -0.37 -7.20
CA PRO A 149 11.94 0.10 -6.24
C PRO A 149 12.27 -0.24 -4.77
N VAL A 150 13.25 -1.10 -4.49
CA VAL A 150 13.51 -1.62 -3.14
C VAL A 150 14.95 -1.39 -2.65
N CYS A 151 15.89 -1.06 -3.53
CA CYS A 151 17.30 -0.84 -3.18
C CYS A 151 17.52 0.29 -2.16
N PHE A 152 16.76 1.38 -2.25
CA PHE A 152 16.97 2.58 -1.45
C PHE A 152 15.63 3.22 -1.03
N GLU A 153 15.52 3.58 0.25
CA GLU A 153 14.31 4.21 0.84
C GLU A 153 13.06 3.37 0.60
N ASN A 154 11.94 4.02 0.24
CA ASN A 154 10.67 3.39 -0.12
C ASN A 154 10.22 2.31 0.88
N ILE A 155 10.49 2.54 2.17
CA ILE A 155 10.43 1.48 3.18
C ILE A 155 9.03 0.87 3.29
N MET A 156 8.01 1.68 3.06
CA MET A 156 6.62 1.26 3.05
C MET A 156 6.41 0.15 2.00
N TYR A 157 6.85 0.35 0.75
CA TYR A 157 6.69 -0.66 -0.29
C TYR A 157 7.45 -1.95 0.01
N ARG A 158 8.76 -1.81 0.22
CA ARG A 158 9.64 -2.96 0.38
C ARG A 158 9.41 -3.71 1.69
N GLY A 159 9.03 -3.00 2.75
CA GLY A 159 8.64 -3.59 4.03
C GLY A 159 7.36 -4.40 3.94
N HIS A 160 6.33 -3.88 3.26
CA HIS A 160 5.11 -4.64 3.01
C HIS A 160 5.36 -5.87 2.14
N LEU A 161 6.17 -5.74 1.08
CA LEU A 161 6.53 -6.85 0.20
C LEU A 161 7.26 -7.95 0.98
N LEU A 162 8.28 -7.58 1.77
CA LEU A 162 9.01 -8.54 2.60
C LEU A 162 8.07 -9.23 3.61
N GLN A 163 7.14 -8.49 4.21
CA GLN A 163 6.18 -9.07 5.13
C GLN A 163 5.24 -10.07 4.45
N LEU A 164 4.80 -9.80 3.21
CA LEU A 164 3.99 -10.77 2.45
C LEU A 164 4.79 -12.02 2.07
N LEU A 165 6.03 -11.85 1.60
CA LEU A 165 6.93 -12.96 1.25
C LEU A 165 7.18 -13.87 2.46
N THR A 166 7.54 -13.29 3.59
CA THR A 166 7.81 -14.04 4.83
C THR A 166 6.55 -14.73 5.37
N HIS A 167 5.37 -14.09 5.26
CA HIS A 167 4.11 -14.76 5.59
C HIS A 167 3.81 -15.94 4.66
N TYR A 168 3.97 -15.75 3.35
CA TYR A 168 3.80 -16.82 2.37
C TYR A 168 4.67 -18.02 2.73
N GLU A 169 5.98 -17.81 2.83
CA GLU A 169 6.95 -18.86 3.16
C GLU A 169 6.64 -19.55 4.50
N SER A 170 6.27 -18.78 5.53
CA SER A 170 5.93 -19.33 6.86
C SER A 170 4.71 -20.25 6.84
N ILE A 171 3.71 -19.94 5.99
CA ILE A 171 2.43 -20.65 5.98
C ILE A 171 2.46 -21.79 4.97
N SER A 172 3.05 -21.58 3.81
CA SER A 172 3.09 -22.55 2.72
C SER A 172 4.21 -23.58 2.92
N GLY A 173 5.34 -23.18 3.51
CA GLY A 173 6.60 -23.94 3.46
C GLY A 173 7.27 -23.89 2.08
N ASP A 174 6.77 -23.06 1.18
CA ASP A 174 7.30 -22.87 -0.17
C ASP A 174 8.27 -21.68 -0.21
N PHE A 175 9.54 -21.97 -0.52
CA PHE A 175 10.64 -21.01 -0.58
C PHE A 175 11.02 -20.60 -2.00
N THR A 176 10.14 -20.79 -2.99
CA THR A 176 10.41 -20.46 -4.41
C THR A 176 10.89 -19.01 -4.58
N TYR A 177 10.29 -18.04 -3.89
CA TYR A 177 10.71 -16.63 -3.96
C TYR A 177 12.10 -16.34 -3.34
N ASP A 178 12.64 -17.27 -2.57
CA ASP A 178 13.99 -17.17 -2.02
C ASP A 178 15.02 -17.94 -2.85
N ILE A 179 14.61 -19.11 -3.38
CA ILE A 179 15.47 -19.99 -4.17
C ILE A 179 15.59 -19.48 -5.60
N ASP A 180 14.46 -19.29 -6.29
CA ASP A 180 14.43 -18.84 -7.68
C ASP A 180 14.41 -17.31 -7.77
N GLY A 181 13.87 -16.66 -6.73
CA GLY A 181 13.72 -15.23 -6.67
C GLY A 181 12.54 -14.71 -7.49
N PHE A 182 12.54 -13.40 -7.72
CA PHE A 182 11.54 -12.68 -8.48
C PHE A 182 12.16 -11.46 -9.17
N TYR A 183 11.43 -10.87 -10.11
CA TYR A 183 11.91 -9.75 -10.92
C TYR A 183 11.02 -8.52 -10.78
N PHE A 184 11.66 -7.36 -10.62
CA PHE A 184 11.05 -6.09 -10.98
C PHE A 184 11.36 -5.79 -12.44
N ILE A 185 10.31 -5.56 -13.24
CA ILE A 185 10.42 -5.26 -14.66
C ILE A 185 10.04 -3.78 -14.86
N TRP A 186 11.00 -2.95 -15.20
CA TRP A 186 10.78 -1.57 -15.63
C TRP A 186 10.59 -1.53 -17.14
N ASP A 187 9.39 -1.19 -17.60
CA ASP A 187 9.01 -1.15 -19.03
C ASP A 187 8.25 0.15 -19.38
N LYS A 188 8.52 1.24 -18.66
CA LYS A 188 7.77 2.50 -18.75
C LYS A 188 8.42 3.48 -19.74
N TYR A 189 7.60 4.35 -20.34
CA TYR A 189 8.04 5.53 -21.14
C TYR A 189 8.92 5.25 -22.36
N GLY A 190 8.97 4.02 -22.87
CA GLY A 190 9.88 3.66 -23.96
C GLY A 190 11.34 3.54 -23.53
N ASP A 191 11.61 3.53 -22.21
CA ASP A 191 12.92 3.18 -21.67
C ASP A 191 13.25 1.72 -22.01
N PRO A 192 14.54 1.35 -22.13
CA PRO A 192 14.94 -0.05 -22.25
C PRO A 192 14.39 -0.90 -21.10
N ILE A 193 13.85 -2.06 -21.43
CA ILE A 193 13.31 -2.99 -20.43
C ILE A 193 14.42 -3.39 -19.48
N THR A 194 14.30 -3.00 -18.21
CA THR A 194 15.25 -3.34 -17.16
C THR A 194 14.63 -4.38 -16.24
N LYS A 195 15.35 -5.50 -16.02
CA LYS A 195 14.94 -6.56 -15.10
C LYS A 195 15.87 -6.58 -13.91
N ILE A 196 15.32 -6.48 -12.71
CA ILE A 196 16.07 -6.43 -11.46
C ILE A 196 15.67 -7.63 -10.62
N HIS A 197 16.62 -8.53 -10.37
CA HIS A 197 16.38 -9.78 -9.65
C HIS A 197 16.56 -9.59 -8.15
N TYR A 198 15.66 -10.20 -7.38
CA TYR A 198 15.72 -10.26 -5.92
C TYR A 198 15.32 -11.64 -5.43
N THR A 199 15.84 -12.02 -4.27
CA THR A 199 15.33 -13.11 -3.44
C THR A 199 14.75 -12.55 -2.16
N THR A 200 13.93 -13.32 -1.44
CA THR A 200 13.45 -12.93 -0.10
C THR A 200 14.62 -12.57 0.83
N THR A 201 15.67 -13.38 0.85
CA THR A 201 16.91 -13.15 1.62
C THR A 201 17.58 -11.84 1.24
N TYR A 202 17.74 -11.58 -0.06
CA TYR A 202 18.42 -10.37 -0.53
C TYR A 202 17.59 -9.11 -0.22
N LEU A 203 16.26 -9.17 -0.35
CA LEU A 203 15.38 -8.09 0.06
C LEU A 203 15.48 -7.81 1.57
N ALA A 204 15.46 -8.85 2.40
CA ALA A 204 15.64 -8.74 3.84
C ALA A 204 16.98 -8.08 4.19
N TYR A 205 18.06 -8.51 3.53
CA TYR A 205 19.39 -7.95 3.70
C TYR A 205 19.46 -6.47 3.31
N VAL A 206 18.91 -6.07 2.16
CA VAL A 206 18.92 -4.67 1.70
C VAL A 206 18.19 -3.76 2.69
N ILE A 207 17.03 -4.21 3.20
CA ILE A 207 16.27 -3.49 4.23
C ILE A 207 17.08 -3.37 5.52
N TYR A 208 17.59 -4.49 6.04
CA TYR A 208 18.40 -4.53 7.24
C TYR A 208 19.64 -3.62 7.14
N ARG A 209 20.36 -3.70 6.02
CA ARG A 209 21.57 -2.91 5.76
C ARG A 209 21.28 -1.42 5.88
N GLN A 210 20.24 -0.93 5.20
CA GLN A 210 19.92 0.49 5.24
C GLN A 210 19.47 0.91 6.65
N MET A 211 18.65 0.11 7.34
CA MET A 211 18.31 0.39 8.74
C MET A 211 19.56 0.40 9.65
N ASN A 212 20.54 -0.47 9.39
CA ASN A 212 21.76 -0.51 10.18
C ASN A 212 22.66 0.72 9.93
N GLU A 213 22.73 1.20 8.69
CA GLU A 213 23.46 2.40 8.28
C GLU A 213 22.81 3.69 8.82
N GLU A 214 21.47 3.75 8.88
CA GLU A 214 20.75 4.92 9.39
C GLU A 214 20.91 5.08 10.90
N SER A 215 21.21 6.30 11.36
CA SER A 215 21.44 6.59 12.79
C SER A 215 20.22 6.25 13.66
N SER A 216 19.01 6.51 13.14
CA SER A 216 17.74 6.22 13.82
C SER A 216 17.30 4.76 13.69
N ALA A 217 17.92 3.98 12.81
CA ALA A 217 17.39 2.74 12.26
C ALA A 217 16.06 2.83 11.49
N GLY A 218 15.52 4.03 11.33
CA GLY A 218 14.36 4.29 10.50
C GLY A 218 14.78 4.60 9.07
N VAL A 219 14.17 3.91 8.10
CA VAL A 219 14.35 4.22 6.68
C VAL A 219 13.19 5.09 6.19
N THR A 220 13.46 6.04 5.31
CA THR A 220 12.44 6.93 4.75
C THR A 220 11.41 6.21 3.87
N CYS A 221 10.14 6.64 3.91
CA CYS A 221 9.09 6.17 3.00
C CYS A 221 9.16 6.97 1.69
N GLU A 222 9.15 8.29 1.80
CA GLU A 222 9.49 9.27 0.77
C GLU A 222 10.77 10.02 1.16
N PRO A 223 11.51 10.61 0.21
CA PRO A 223 12.78 11.28 0.49
C PRO A 223 12.70 12.27 1.67
N GLY A 224 13.43 11.96 2.75
CA GLY A 224 13.49 12.78 3.96
C GLY A 224 12.40 12.56 5.00
N TRP A 225 11.43 11.65 4.79
CA TRP A 225 10.31 11.42 5.71
C TRP A 225 10.31 10.01 6.30
N VAL A 226 10.46 9.94 7.63
CA VAL A 226 10.43 8.68 8.40
C VAL A 226 9.12 8.60 9.17
N TYR A 227 8.33 7.55 8.91
CA TYR A 227 7.06 7.31 9.61
C TYR A 227 7.12 6.02 10.42
N THR A 228 6.70 6.10 11.68
CA THR A 228 6.69 4.94 12.59
C THR A 228 5.82 3.79 12.10
N ILE A 229 4.66 4.12 11.52
CA ILE A 229 3.73 3.15 10.94
C ILE A 229 4.39 2.37 9.79
N CYS A 230 5.12 3.06 8.89
CA CYS A 230 5.83 2.38 7.81
C CYS A 230 6.89 1.40 8.35
N GLN A 231 7.60 1.73 9.44
CA GLN A 231 8.68 0.90 9.98
C GLN A 231 8.20 -0.41 10.60
N ASN A 232 6.96 -0.46 11.09
CA ASN A 232 6.46 -1.67 11.75
C ASN A 232 6.50 -2.88 10.80
N HIS A 233 6.20 -2.68 9.52
CA HIS A 233 6.18 -3.72 8.51
C HIS A 233 7.53 -4.43 8.32
N PRO A 234 8.64 -3.73 7.96
CA PRO A 234 9.94 -4.37 7.84
C PRO A 234 10.44 -4.96 9.16
N HIS A 235 10.20 -4.34 10.32
CA HIS A 235 10.64 -4.93 11.60
C HIS A 235 9.93 -6.25 11.92
N LEU A 236 8.61 -6.32 11.69
CA LEU A 236 7.85 -7.57 11.82
C LEU A 236 8.30 -8.61 10.80
N ALA A 237 8.53 -8.19 9.56
CA ALA A 237 8.97 -9.07 8.49
C ALA A 237 10.36 -9.66 8.74
N LEU A 238 11.33 -8.87 9.20
CA LEU A 238 12.67 -9.35 9.54
C LEU A 238 12.65 -10.34 10.72
N ARG A 239 11.77 -10.10 11.70
CA ARG A 239 11.57 -11.05 12.80
C ARG A 239 10.97 -12.37 12.32
N LEU A 240 9.94 -12.31 11.48
CA LEU A 240 9.36 -13.52 10.91
C LEU A 240 10.35 -14.25 10.01
N TYR A 241 11.12 -13.51 9.20
CA TYR A 241 12.17 -14.06 8.36
C TYR A 241 13.21 -14.85 9.18
N ASP A 242 13.76 -14.24 10.24
CA ASP A 242 14.73 -14.93 11.10
C ASP A 242 14.13 -16.21 11.70
N ILE A 243 12.85 -16.20 12.12
CA ILE A 243 12.16 -17.39 12.65
C ILE A 243 12.02 -18.48 11.58
N VAL A 244 11.53 -18.13 10.39
CA VAL A 244 11.31 -19.07 9.28
C VAL A 244 12.63 -19.67 8.78
N ARG A 245 13.75 -18.96 8.97
CA ARG A 245 15.10 -19.43 8.61
C ARG A 245 15.85 -20.06 9.78
N ASP A 246 15.16 -20.50 10.82
CA ASP A 246 15.74 -21.15 12.01
C ASP A 246 16.86 -20.32 12.68
N GLY A 247 16.75 -18.99 12.65
CA GLY A 247 17.71 -18.09 13.27
C GLY A 247 19.10 -18.07 12.59
N LYS A 248 19.21 -18.52 11.33
CA LYS A 248 20.46 -18.45 10.55
C LYS A 248 20.96 -17.01 10.36
N THR A 249 20.05 -16.05 10.44
CA THR A 249 20.32 -14.61 10.44
C THR A 249 19.85 -13.96 11.74
N ASN A 250 20.27 -12.71 11.96
CA ASN A 250 19.84 -11.92 13.12
C ASN A 250 19.48 -10.50 12.69
N PHE A 251 18.73 -10.39 11.60
CA PHE A 251 18.32 -9.09 11.06
C PHE A 251 17.34 -8.40 12.00
N SER A 252 16.50 -9.17 12.70
CA SER A 252 15.51 -8.67 13.64
C SER A 252 16.09 -7.89 14.82
N ARG A 253 17.39 -8.05 15.13
CA ARG A 253 18.10 -7.26 16.15
C ARG A 253 18.00 -5.76 15.90
N ILE A 254 17.88 -5.33 14.64
CA ILE A 254 17.79 -3.90 14.29
C ILE A 254 16.59 -3.19 14.94
N SER A 255 15.57 -3.96 15.35
CA SER A 255 14.40 -3.45 16.07
C SER A 255 14.74 -2.85 17.44
N SER A 256 15.84 -3.27 18.07
CA SER A 256 16.32 -2.67 19.32
C SER A 256 16.76 -1.22 19.10
N LYS A 257 17.62 -0.98 18.10
CA LYS A 257 18.10 0.35 17.71
C LYS A 257 16.94 1.29 17.36
N TRP A 258 15.94 0.79 16.63
CA TRP A 258 14.73 1.56 16.31
C TRP A 258 13.89 1.88 17.55
N LYS A 259 13.69 0.92 18.46
CA LYS A 259 12.96 1.12 19.71
C LYS A 259 13.65 2.15 20.60
N ASP A 260 14.98 2.10 20.70
CA ASP A 260 15.76 3.05 21.50
C ASP A 260 15.64 4.47 20.93
N PHE A 261 15.69 4.60 19.60
CA PHE A 261 15.45 5.88 18.92
C PHE A 261 14.06 6.43 19.24
N LEU A 262 13.02 5.60 19.10
CA LEU A 262 11.64 6.02 19.41
C LEU A 262 11.46 6.45 20.86
N THR A 263 12.01 5.68 21.79
CA THR A 263 11.93 5.97 23.24
C THR A 263 12.59 7.30 23.58
N LYS A 264 13.67 7.65 22.89
CA LYS A 264 14.41 8.90 23.13
C LYS A 264 13.80 10.12 22.44
N HIS A 265 13.18 9.95 21.27
CA HIS A 265 12.88 11.06 20.37
C HIS A 265 11.42 11.19 19.93
N ALA A 266 10.61 10.13 19.99
CA ALA A 266 9.28 10.11 19.38
C ALA A 266 8.15 9.77 20.37
N LEU A 267 8.47 9.08 21.47
CA LEU A 267 7.55 8.92 22.58
C LEU A 267 7.72 10.14 23.48
N GLU A 268 6.80 11.11 23.40
CA GLU A 268 6.60 12.07 24.50
C GLU A 268 6.21 11.29 25.77
N ASP A 269 6.26 11.95 26.94
CA ASP A 269 5.85 11.42 28.26
C ASP A 269 4.35 10.98 28.27
N ILE A 270 4.02 9.93 27.54
CA ILE A 270 2.69 9.32 27.51
C ILE A 270 2.57 8.49 28.79
N PRO A 271 1.62 8.81 29.69
CA PRO A 271 1.50 8.16 31.01
C PRO A 271 1.38 6.63 30.96
N LEU A 272 0.97 6.07 29.82
CA LEU A 272 0.83 4.62 29.59
C LEU A 272 2.15 3.83 29.58
N TYR A 273 3.31 4.50 29.49
CA TYR A 273 4.63 3.84 29.47
C TYR A 273 5.50 4.13 30.70
N LYS A 274 4.95 4.81 31.72
CA LYS A 274 5.60 4.87 33.03
C LYS A 274 5.33 3.54 33.74
N ASN A 275 6.37 2.72 33.83
CA ASN A 275 6.39 1.67 34.84
C ASN A 275 6.53 2.35 36.19
N ASP A 276 5.58 2.08 37.10
CA ASP A 276 5.84 2.22 38.53
C ASP A 276 6.94 1.24 38.97
#